data_AF-A0A9D2GKL6-F1
#
_entry.id   AF-A0A9D2GKL6-F1
#
_cell.length_a   1.000
_cell.length_b   1.000
_cell.length_c   1.000
_cell.angle_alpha   90.00
_cell.angle_beta   90.00
_cell.angle_gamma   90.00
#
_symmetry.space_group_name_H-M   'P 1'
#
loop_
_entity.id
_entity.type
_entity.pdbx_description
1 polymer ?
#
loop_
_entity_poly.entity_id
_entity_poly.type
_entity_poly.pdbx_seq_one_letter_code
_entity_poly.pdbx_strand_id
1 'polypeptide(L)'
;EYGNILIDPSLPGEDLAKELYDQTGIRAEDIAYTYSTHCHLDHWTGTEAFPNAKICMPKEDLAYLTEDRALYDGVRGQEIDRMAGVSGELVPGFTLVPLPGHSLGLHGLLFDGPEGKILATGDACMGYEYFHAKRGYFWSAEYELSCRSIEKAAELADIIIPGHGNYFSVKAYKYDADTENEVMPAAEPGVVSEYTRLRDIIYDSGKLAVLLSYLPGFSEAALRIARDVPLHALILNMPADSQDKKKELLAALNQ
;
A
#
# COMPACT_ATOMS: atom_id res chain seq x y z
N GLU A 1 -12.07 -25.36 -8.30
CA GLU A 1 -12.27 -24.91 -9.70
C GLU A 1 -11.17 -23.94 -10.14
N TYR A 2 -10.79 -22.96 -9.31
CA TYR A 2 -9.84 -21.90 -9.69
C TYR A 2 -8.39 -22.09 -9.20
N GLY A 3 -8.11 -23.17 -8.46
CA GLY A 3 -6.79 -23.43 -7.87
C GLY A 3 -6.53 -22.60 -6.60
N ASN A 4 -5.28 -22.53 -6.18
CA ASN A 4 -4.87 -21.73 -5.02
C ASN A 4 -4.65 -20.26 -5.43
N ILE A 5 -5.18 -19.33 -4.63
CA ILE A 5 -5.01 -17.89 -4.80
C ILE A 5 -4.14 -17.39 -3.65
N LEU A 6 -3.03 -16.72 -3.98
CA LEU A 6 -2.18 -16.06 -3.00
C LEU A 6 -2.39 -14.55 -3.07
N ILE A 7 -2.66 -13.91 -1.94
CA ILE A 7 -2.86 -12.46 -1.84
C ILE A 7 -1.60 -11.84 -1.25
N ASP A 8 -1.09 -10.77 -1.86
CA ASP A 8 0.09 -10.00 -1.43
C ASP A 8 1.36 -10.83 -1.18
N PRO A 9 2.02 -11.35 -2.23
CA PRO A 9 3.28 -12.09 -2.12
C PRO A 9 4.45 -11.23 -1.59
N SER A 10 4.56 -11.14 -0.26
CA SER A 10 5.32 -10.08 0.41
C SER A 10 6.78 -10.37 0.79
N LEU A 11 7.26 -11.59 0.51
CA LEU A 11 8.65 -11.99 0.73
C LEU A 11 9.40 -12.17 -0.59
N PRO A 12 10.73 -12.01 -0.63
CA PRO A 12 11.54 -12.43 -1.78
C PRO A 12 11.22 -13.86 -2.20
N GLY A 13 11.36 -14.19 -3.49
CA GLY A 13 10.72 -15.39 -4.05
C GLY A 13 11.06 -16.72 -3.36
N GLU A 14 12.34 -16.95 -3.04
CA GLU A 14 12.77 -18.18 -2.35
C GLU A 14 12.22 -18.27 -0.92
N ASP A 15 12.28 -17.17 -0.17
CA ASP A 15 11.77 -17.10 1.20
C ASP A 15 10.24 -17.28 1.22
N LEU A 16 9.55 -16.68 0.24
CA LEU A 16 8.10 -16.79 0.13
C LEU A 16 7.66 -18.22 -0.21
N ALA A 17 8.33 -18.87 -1.16
CA ALA A 17 8.02 -20.24 -1.55
C ALA A 17 8.23 -21.21 -0.37
N LYS A 18 9.29 -20.98 0.41
CA LYS A 18 9.57 -21.75 1.62
C LYS A 18 8.49 -21.52 2.68
N GLU A 19 8.15 -20.27 2.99
CA GLU A 19 7.14 -19.94 3.99
C GLU A 19 5.76 -20.50 3.62
N LEU A 20 5.37 -20.36 2.34
CA LEU A 20 4.13 -20.93 1.82
C LEU A 20 4.07 -22.45 2.08
N TYR A 21 5.14 -23.17 1.73
CA TYR A 21 5.18 -24.62 1.90
C TYR A 21 5.18 -25.02 3.37
N ASP A 22 5.94 -24.33 4.23
CA ASP A 22 6.03 -24.66 5.64
C ASP A 22 4.70 -24.42 6.39
N GLN A 23 3.95 -23.37 6.01
CA GLN A 23 2.67 -23.03 6.65
C GLN A 23 1.48 -23.84 6.12
N THR A 24 1.51 -24.25 4.86
CA THR A 24 0.31 -24.79 4.17
C THR A 24 0.53 -26.13 3.48
N GLY A 25 1.77 -26.53 3.22
CA GLY A 25 2.13 -27.68 2.39
C GLY A 25 1.91 -27.46 0.88
N ILE A 26 1.48 -26.27 0.45
CA ILE A 26 1.27 -25.91 -0.95
C ILE A 26 2.62 -25.56 -1.60
N ARG A 27 2.87 -26.07 -2.80
CA ARG A 27 4.06 -25.71 -3.57
C ARG A 27 3.81 -24.45 -4.40
N ALA A 28 4.87 -23.71 -4.70
CA ALA A 28 4.76 -22.49 -5.50
C ALA A 28 4.18 -22.75 -6.90
N GLU A 29 4.43 -23.94 -7.47
CA GLU A 29 3.87 -24.37 -8.76
C GLU A 29 2.36 -24.62 -8.72
N ASP A 30 1.79 -24.84 -7.52
CA ASP A 30 0.37 -25.11 -7.31
C ASP A 30 -0.45 -23.82 -7.10
N ILE A 31 0.20 -22.65 -7.08
CA ILE A 31 -0.47 -21.35 -7.07
C ILE A 31 -0.98 -21.01 -8.47
N ALA A 32 -2.28 -20.82 -8.60
CA ALA A 32 -2.94 -20.50 -9.86
C ALA A 32 -3.05 -18.99 -10.11
N TYR A 33 -3.20 -18.21 -9.05
CA TYR A 33 -3.28 -16.75 -9.10
C TYR A 33 -2.46 -16.14 -7.97
N THR A 34 -1.75 -15.07 -8.28
CA THR A 34 -1.36 -14.10 -7.25
C THR A 34 -2.19 -12.84 -7.44
N TYR A 35 -2.60 -12.20 -6.35
CA TYR A 35 -3.32 -10.94 -6.38
C TYR A 35 -2.62 -9.95 -5.44
N SER A 36 -2.04 -8.90 -6.00
CA SER A 36 -1.47 -7.79 -5.24
C SER A 36 -2.54 -6.73 -5.06
N THR A 37 -2.90 -6.41 -3.82
CA THR A 37 -3.97 -5.45 -3.49
C THR A 37 -3.66 -4.05 -3.99
N HIS A 38 -2.38 -3.70 -4.07
CA HIS A 38 -1.89 -2.44 -4.63
C HIS A 38 -0.43 -2.53 -5.12
N CYS A 39 0.10 -1.46 -5.70
CA CYS A 39 1.39 -1.43 -6.38
C CYS A 39 2.63 -1.15 -5.50
N HIS A 40 2.51 -1.06 -4.17
CA HIS A 40 3.70 -0.93 -3.33
C HIS A 40 4.54 -2.22 -3.33
N LEU A 41 5.86 -2.03 -3.22
CA LEU A 41 6.87 -3.03 -3.57
C LEU A 41 6.76 -4.32 -2.76
N ASP A 42 6.39 -4.20 -1.50
CA ASP A 42 6.19 -5.29 -0.57
C ASP A 42 4.92 -6.10 -0.85
N HIS A 43 4.01 -5.66 -1.72
CA HIS A 43 2.80 -6.45 -2.05
C HIS A 43 2.97 -7.32 -3.30
N TRP A 44 4.03 -7.12 -4.09
CA TRP A 44 4.29 -7.89 -5.32
C TRP A 44 5.71 -8.44 -5.42
N THR A 45 6.53 -8.23 -4.39
CA THR A 45 7.94 -8.60 -4.32
C THR A 45 8.22 -10.07 -4.64
N GLY A 46 7.38 -10.99 -4.17
CA GLY A 46 7.60 -12.43 -4.30
C GLY A 46 6.98 -13.06 -5.54
N THR A 47 6.40 -12.27 -6.46
CA THR A 47 5.65 -12.78 -7.61
C THR A 47 6.48 -13.68 -8.54
N GLU A 48 7.80 -13.51 -8.57
CA GLU A 48 8.75 -14.34 -9.32
C GLU A 48 8.73 -15.84 -8.92
N ALA A 49 8.35 -16.14 -7.68
CA ALA A 49 8.34 -17.51 -7.14
C ALA A 49 7.27 -18.42 -7.78
N PHE A 50 6.27 -17.85 -8.46
CA PHE A 50 5.08 -18.57 -8.90
C PHE A 50 5.07 -18.70 -10.43
N PRO A 51 5.72 -19.75 -10.99
CA PRO A 51 5.90 -19.87 -12.43
C PRO A 51 4.58 -20.12 -13.19
N ASN A 52 3.60 -20.76 -12.55
CA ASN A 52 2.33 -21.13 -13.16
C ASN A 52 1.20 -20.12 -12.89
N ALA A 53 1.42 -19.18 -11.96
CA ALA A 53 0.38 -18.27 -11.54
C ALA A 53 0.11 -17.17 -12.58
N LYS A 54 -1.16 -16.81 -12.73
CA LYS A 54 -1.52 -15.50 -13.31
C LYS A 54 -1.27 -14.43 -12.26
N ILE A 55 -0.41 -13.48 -12.56
CA ILE A 55 -0.06 -12.41 -11.64
C ILE A 55 -1.04 -11.26 -11.87
N CYS A 56 -1.83 -10.91 -10.85
CA CYS A 56 -2.92 -9.96 -10.96
C CYS A 56 -2.77 -8.79 -9.97
N MET A 57 -3.29 -7.63 -10.37
CA MET A 57 -3.34 -6.39 -9.59
C MET A 57 -4.52 -5.54 -10.10
N PRO A 58 -5.06 -4.59 -9.32
CA PRO A 58 -6.01 -3.62 -9.86
C PRO A 58 -5.50 -2.93 -11.12
N LYS A 59 -6.39 -2.73 -12.09
CA LYS A 59 -6.03 -2.13 -13.38
C LYS A 59 -5.42 -0.74 -13.23
N GLU A 60 -5.93 0.05 -12.30
CA GLU A 60 -5.48 1.40 -11.99
C GLU A 60 -4.04 1.39 -11.46
N ASP A 61 -3.72 0.47 -10.56
CA ASP A 61 -2.39 0.33 -9.97
C ASP A 61 -1.38 -0.27 -10.95
N LEU A 62 -1.79 -1.21 -11.81
CA LEU A 62 -0.91 -1.67 -12.89
C LEU A 62 -0.59 -0.56 -13.89
N ALA A 63 -1.56 0.30 -14.21
CA ALA A 63 -1.32 1.46 -15.07
C ALA A 63 -0.31 2.42 -14.43
N TYR A 64 -0.49 2.73 -13.13
CA TYR A 64 0.42 3.55 -12.35
C TYR A 64 1.84 2.96 -12.32
N LEU A 65 1.98 1.67 -12.04
CA LEU A 65 3.27 0.96 -12.00
C LEU A 65 3.96 0.93 -13.37
N THR A 66 3.19 0.80 -14.45
CA THR A 66 3.71 0.77 -15.83
C THR A 66 4.26 2.13 -16.27
N GLU A 67 3.61 3.23 -15.88
CA GLU A 67 4.09 4.59 -16.16
C GLU A 67 5.48 4.86 -15.58
N ASP A 68 5.80 4.26 -14.43
CA ASP A 68 7.06 4.43 -13.71
C ASP A 68 8.05 3.28 -13.89
N ARG A 69 7.85 2.39 -14.87
CA ARG A 69 8.64 1.16 -15.00
C ARG A 69 10.15 1.38 -14.85
N ALA A 70 10.68 2.43 -15.46
CA ALA A 70 12.11 2.75 -15.42
C ALA A 70 12.65 3.04 -14.00
N LEU A 71 11.81 3.44 -13.04
CA LEU A 71 12.22 3.66 -11.64
C LEU A 71 12.55 2.35 -10.91
N TYR A 72 12.09 1.21 -11.43
CA TYR A 72 12.31 -0.09 -10.82
C TYR A 72 13.51 -0.85 -11.43
N ASP A 73 14.09 -0.34 -12.53
CA ASP A 73 15.19 -0.98 -13.26
C ASP A 73 16.38 -1.36 -12.34
N GLY A 74 16.84 -2.60 -12.46
CA GLY A 74 17.99 -3.11 -11.70
C GLY A 74 17.69 -3.51 -10.25
N VAL A 75 16.47 -3.28 -9.75
CA VAL A 75 16.03 -3.70 -8.42
C VAL A 75 14.89 -4.72 -8.51
N ARG A 76 13.84 -4.45 -9.30
CA ARG A 76 12.70 -5.34 -9.60
C ARG A 76 12.03 -4.95 -10.92
N GLY A 77 11.13 -5.77 -11.48
CA GLY A 77 10.18 -5.27 -12.49
C GLY A 77 10.02 -6.11 -13.74
N GLN A 78 10.81 -7.18 -13.94
CA GLN A 78 10.56 -8.13 -15.04
C GLN A 78 9.17 -8.77 -14.91
N GLU A 79 8.68 -8.87 -13.68
CA GLU A 79 7.39 -9.40 -13.30
C GLU A 79 6.25 -8.48 -13.73
N ILE A 80 6.48 -7.16 -13.83
CA ILE A 80 5.47 -6.17 -14.25
C ILE A 80 4.94 -6.52 -15.64
N ASP A 81 5.80 -7.02 -16.54
CA ASP A 81 5.41 -7.43 -17.89
C ASP A 81 4.51 -8.68 -17.89
N ARG A 82 4.51 -9.45 -16.79
CA ARG A 82 3.68 -10.64 -16.58
C ARG A 82 2.38 -10.31 -15.84
N MET A 83 2.24 -9.10 -15.31
CA MET A 83 1.06 -8.69 -14.54
C MET A 83 -0.14 -8.39 -15.43
N ALA A 84 -1.31 -8.79 -14.97
CA ALA A 84 -2.59 -8.49 -15.58
C ALA A 84 -3.41 -7.55 -14.68
N GLY A 85 -3.82 -6.42 -15.24
CA GLY A 85 -4.73 -5.48 -14.58
C GLY A 85 -6.15 -6.05 -14.60
N VAL A 86 -6.75 -6.23 -13.42
CA VAL A 86 -8.09 -6.82 -13.26
C VAL A 86 -9.06 -5.82 -12.62
N SER A 87 -10.36 -6.05 -12.82
CA SER A 87 -11.44 -5.18 -12.33
C SER A 87 -12.71 -5.99 -12.11
N GLY A 88 -13.55 -5.61 -11.14
CA GLY A 88 -14.79 -6.32 -10.82
C GLY A 88 -14.53 -7.56 -9.98
N GLU A 89 -14.14 -8.67 -10.59
CA GLU A 89 -13.81 -9.92 -9.89
C GLU A 89 -12.47 -10.49 -10.38
N LEU A 90 -11.72 -11.11 -9.47
CA LEU A 90 -10.52 -11.86 -9.81
C LEU A 90 -10.90 -13.19 -10.46
N VAL A 91 -11.82 -13.89 -9.80
CA VAL A 91 -12.51 -15.11 -10.24
C VAL A 91 -13.93 -15.08 -9.64
N PRO A 92 -14.90 -15.87 -10.12
CA PRO A 92 -16.26 -15.87 -9.58
C PRO A 92 -16.30 -16.02 -8.06
N GLY A 93 -16.96 -15.09 -7.37
CA GLY A 93 -17.07 -15.06 -5.90
C GLY A 93 -15.89 -14.39 -5.18
N PHE A 94 -14.91 -13.86 -5.89
CA PHE A 94 -13.79 -13.07 -5.36
C PHE A 94 -13.83 -11.67 -5.96
N THR A 95 -14.57 -10.78 -5.30
CA THR A 95 -14.86 -9.41 -5.76
C THR A 95 -13.74 -8.45 -5.35
N LEU A 96 -13.30 -7.62 -6.30
CA LEU A 96 -12.41 -6.49 -6.02
C LEU A 96 -13.22 -5.34 -5.41
N VAL A 97 -12.85 -4.90 -4.21
CA VAL A 97 -13.48 -3.78 -3.51
C VAL A 97 -12.55 -2.58 -3.54
N PRO A 98 -12.92 -1.46 -4.20
CA PRO A 98 -12.10 -0.25 -4.16
C PRO A 98 -11.98 0.26 -2.74
N LEU A 99 -10.75 0.43 -2.26
CA LEU A 99 -10.40 0.90 -0.92
C LEU A 99 -9.30 1.97 -1.01
N PRO A 100 -9.52 3.08 -1.75
CA PRO A 100 -8.49 4.07 -2.01
C PRO A 100 -8.06 4.80 -0.74
N GLY A 101 -6.84 5.32 -0.75
CA GLY A 101 -6.33 6.19 0.32
C GLY A 101 -4.88 5.93 0.59
N HIS A 102 -4.54 4.69 0.98
CA HIS A 102 -3.14 4.27 1.12
C HIS A 102 -2.39 4.41 -0.21
N SER A 103 -2.85 3.68 -1.24
CA SER A 103 -2.68 4.06 -2.65
C SER A 103 -4.04 4.43 -3.24
N LEU A 104 -4.06 5.14 -4.36
CA LEU A 104 -5.32 5.55 -4.99
C LEU A 104 -6.02 4.40 -5.74
N GLY A 105 -5.28 3.41 -6.24
CA GLY A 105 -5.85 2.27 -6.94
C GLY A 105 -5.92 0.99 -6.10
N LEU A 106 -5.70 1.06 -4.78
CA LEU A 106 -5.84 -0.07 -3.87
C LEU A 106 -7.25 -0.68 -3.97
N HIS A 107 -7.31 -2.00 -4.24
CA HIS A 107 -8.53 -2.78 -4.10
C HIS A 107 -8.29 -4.01 -3.23
N GLY A 108 -9.11 -4.14 -2.18
CA GLY A 108 -9.18 -5.37 -1.39
C GLY A 108 -9.88 -6.49 -2.15
N LEU A 109 -9.75 -7.72 -1.65
CA LEU A 109 -10.41 -8.90 -2.21
C LEU A 109 -11.45 -9.44 -1.23
N LEU A 110 -12.72 -9.36 -1.61
CA LEU A 110 -13.88 -9.82 -0.83
C LEU A 110 -14.34 -11.19 -1.31
N PHE A 111 -14.54 -12.12 -0.38
CA PHE A 111 -15.05 -13.46 -0.67
C PHE A 111 -15.82 -14.02 0.53
N ASP A 112 -16.65 -15.04 0.29
CA ASP A 112 -17.38 -15.73 1.35
C ASP A 112 -16.52 -16.89 1.91
N GLY A 113 -16.40 -16.96 3.23
CA GLY A 113 -15.81 -18.06 3.98
C GLY A 113 -16.82 -18.71 4.95
N PRO A 114 -16.46 -19.84 5.59
CA PRO A 114 -17.31 -20.51 6.59
C PRO A 114 -17.75 -19.58 7.74
N GLU A 115 -16.92 -18.59 8.06
CA GLU A 115 -17.13 -17.64 9.15
C GLU A 115 -17.91 -16.37 8.73
N GLY A 116 -18.24 -16.22 7.44
CA GLY A 116 -18.94 -15.06 6.88
C GLY A 116 -18.17 -14.37 5.76
N LYS A 117 -18.38 -13.07 5.59
CA LYS A 117 -17.67 -12.27 4.57
C LYS A 117 -16.26 -11.95 5.02
N ILE A 118 -15.27 -12.34 4.22
CA ILE A 118 -13.85 -12.10 4.48
C ILE A 118 -13.34 -11.08 3.46
N LEU A 119 -12.68 -10.02 3.94
CA LEU A 119 -12.07 -9.00 3.11
C LEU A 119 -10.58 -8.92 3.41
N ALA A 120 -9.75 -9.30 2.43
CA ALA A 120 -8.34 -8.95 2.44
C ALA A 120 -8.19 -7.50 2.00
N THR A 121 -7.85 -6.61 2.94
CA THR A 121 -7.89 -5.16 2.71
C THR A 121 -6.59 -4.61 2.15
N GLY A 122 -5.49 -5.37 2.17
CA GLY A 122 -4.16 -4.81 2.04
C GLY A 122 -3.98 -3.64 3.02
N ASP A 123 -3.29 -2.60 2.58
CA ASP A 123 -2.91 -1.46 3.42
C ASP A 123 -4.01 -0.41 3.60
N ALA A 124 -5.22 -0.64 3.07
CA ALA A 124 -6.39 0.12 3.50
C ALA A 124 -6.65 -0.07 5.00
N CYS A 125 -6.24 -1.22 5.56
CA CYS A 125 -6.19 -1.45 6.99
C CYS A 125 -4.88 -2.17 7.33
N MET A 126 -3.91 -1.44 7.88
CA MET A 126 -2.60 -2.01 8.26
C MET A 126 -2.74 -3.09 9.34
N GLY A 127 -3.69 -2.95 10.24
CA GLY A 127 -3.84 -3.84 11.40
C GLY A 127 -5.05 -3.47 12.25
N TYR A 128 -5.32 -4.29 13.26
CA TYR A 128 -6.46 -4.08 14.16
C TYR A 128 -6.40 -2.70 14.84
N GLU A 129 -5.22 -2.21 15.18
CA GLU A 129 -5.02 -0.93 15.85
C GLU A 129 -5.51 0.24 14.99
N TYR A 130 -5.25 0.19 13.69
CA TYR A 130 -5.69 1.20 12.72
C TYR A 130 -7.20 1.12 12.47
N PHE A 131 -7.73 -0.11 12.37
CA PHE A 131 -9.16 -0.35 12.31
C PHE A 131 -9.89 0.24 13.53
N HIS A 132 -9.40 -0.06 14.73
CA HIS A 132 -9.97 0.40 15.98
C HIS A 132 -9.90 1.92 16.12
N ALA A 133 -8.77 2.51 15.73
CA ALA A 133 -8.57 3.96 15.78
C ALA A 133 -9.29 4.73 14.67
N LYS A 134 -9.77 4.04 13.62
CA LYS A 134 -10.30 4.63 12.38
C LYS A 134 -9.33 5.58 11.68
N ARG A 135 -8.06 5.21 11.71
CA ARG A 135 -6.99 6.04 11.17
C ARG A 135 -6.29 5.28 10.09
N GLY A 136 -6.19 5.90 8.91
CA GLY A 136 -5.31 5.43 7.86
C GLY A 136 -3.86 5.44 8.32
N TYR A 137 -3.01 4.72 7.60
CA TYR A 137 -1.57 4.80 7.82
C TYR A 137 -1.06 6.19 7.44
N PHE A 138 -0.10 6.74 8.19
CA PHE A 138 0.44 8.07 7.91
C PHE A 138 1.17 8.15 6.55
N TRP A 139 1.57 7.00 5.97
CA TRP A 139 2.14 6.88 4.63
C TRP A 139 1.05 6.68 3.56
N SER A 140 -0.10 7.34 3.70
CA SER A 140 -1.20 7.28 2.73
C SER A 140 -1.08 8.39 1.69
N ALA A 141 -1.42 8.10 0.44
CA ALA A 141 -1.58 9.10 -0.63
C ALA A 141 -2.69 10.12 -0.34
N GLU A 142 -3.80 9.65 0.23
CA GLU A 142 -4.96 10.47 0.66
C GLU A 142 -5.45 9.95 2.01
N TYR A 143 -5.08 10.67 3.08
CA TYR A 143 -5.35 10.22 4.44
C TYR A 143 -6.85 10.07 4.74
N GLU A 144 -7.67 11.06 4.37
CA GLU A 144 -9.11 11.02 4.62
C GLU A 144 -9.81 9.90 3.83
N LEU A 145 -9.36 9.60 2.61
CA LEU A 145 -9.87 8.45 1.86
C LEU A 145 -9.47 7.13 2.52
N SER A 146 -8.24 7.05 3.05
CA SER A 146 -7.74 5.88 3.77
C SER A 146 -8.63 5.57 4.99
N CYS A 147 -8.97 6.59 5.78
CA CYS A 147 -9.92 6.44 6.88
C CYS A 147 -11.30 5.95 6.39
N ARG A 148 -11.86 6.55 5.33
CA ARG A 148 -13.14 6.12 4.72
C ARG A 148 -13.12 4.68 4.23
N SER A 149 -12.00 4.21 3.72
CA SER A 149 -11.82 2.83 3.27
C SER A 149 -11.85 1.84 4.43
N ILE A 150 -11.33 2.20 5.61
CA ILE A 150 -11.50 1.41 6.85
C ILE A 150 -12.98 1.30 7.23
N GLU A 151 -13.74 2.41 7.16
CA GLU A 151 -15.17 2.41 7.48
C GLU A 151 -15.95 1.50 6.52
N LYS A 152 -15.68 1.64 5.22
CA LYS A 152 -16.26 0.78 4.18
C LYS A 152 -15.92 -0.70 4.40
N ALA A 153 -14.68 -1.02 4.79
CA ALA A 153 -14.29 -2.39 5.11
C ALA A 153 -15.09 -2.95 6.30
N ALA A 154 -15.34 -2.14 7.33
CA ALA A 154 -16.16 -2.51 8.49
C ALA A 154 -17.61 -2.83 8.12
N GLU A 155 -18.17 -2.14 7.11
CA GLU A 155 -19.55 -2.38 6.64
C GLU A 155 -19.68 -3.65 5.78
N LEU A 156 -18.63 -4.02 5.04
CA LEU A 156 -18.69 -5.09 4.04
C LEU A 156 -18.32 -6.48 4.58
N ALA A 157 -17.54 -6.55 5.66
CA ALA A 157 -16.88 -7.77 6.09
C ALA A 157 -17.22 -8.17 7.53
N ASP A 158 -17.30 -9.49 7.76
CA ASP A 158 -17.33 -10.08 9.10
C ASP A 158 -15.90 -10.32 9.64
N ILE A 159 -14.94 -10.54 8.74
CA ILE A 159 -13.51 -10.73 9.01
C ILE A 159 -12.68 -9.86 8.08
N ILE A 160 -11.70 -9.16 8.65
CA ILE A 160 -10.69 -8.42 7.89
C ILE A 160 -9.36 -9.16 7.99
N ILE A 161 -8.69 -9.33 6.83
CA ILE A 161 -7.28 -9.70 6.74
C ILE A 161 -6.51 -8.41 6.41
N PRO A 162 -5.82 -7.80 7.39
CA PRO A 162 -5.10 -6.55 7.19
C PRO A 162 -3.77 -6.77 6.45
N GLY A 163 -3.19 -5.70 5.91
CA GLY A 163 -1.89 -5.77 5.20
C GLY A 163 -0.70 -6.13 6.10
N HIS A 164 -0.70 -5.68 7.36
CA HIS A 164 0.43 -5.83 8.29
C HIS A 164 -0.01 -6.31 9.68
N GLY A 165 -0.81 -7.37 9.74
CA GLY A 165 -1.24 -7.94 11.01
C GLY A 165 -1.99 -9.26 10.87
N ASN A 166 -2.42 -9.82 12.01
CA ASN A 166 -3.29 -10.98 12.00
C ASN A 166 -4.72 -10.60 11.61
N TYR A 167 -5.43 -11.53 10.97
CA TYR A 167 -6.85 -11.36 10.70
C TYR A 167 -7.65 -11.17 11.99
N PHE A 168 -8.77 -10.47 11.90
CA PHE A 168 -9.63 -10.20 13.05
C PHE A 168 -11.11 -10.16 12.67
N SER A 169 -11.96 -10.51 13.64
CA SER A 169 -13.41 -10.40 13.47
C SER A 169 -13.87 -8.97 13.72
N VAL A 170 -14.55 -8.38 12.73
CA VAL A 170 -15.13 -7.04 12.82
C VAL A 170 -16.14 -6.93 13.96
N LYS A 171 -16.86 -8.01 14.30
CA LYS A 171 -17.85 -8.02 15.40
C LYS A 171 -17.21 -8.11 16.78
N ALA A 172 -16.06 -8.78 16.89
CA ALA A 172 -15.36 -8.95 18.17
C ALA A 172 -14.75 -7.62 18.65
N TYR A 173 -14.40 -6.76 17.71
CA TYR A 173 -13.76 -5.49 17.98
C TYR A 173 -14.72 -4.34 17.72
N LYS A 174 -14.99 -3.52 18.74
CA LYS A 174 -15.88 -2.38 18.58
C LYS A 174 -15.25 -1.38 17.62
N TYR A 175 -15.88 -1.24 16.46
CA TYR A 175 -15.74 -0.09 15.59
C TYR A 175 -16.50 1.08 16.24
N ASP A 176 -15.79 2.00 16.89
CA ASP A 176 -16.41 3.10 17.64
C ASP A 176 -16.88 4.19 16.67
N ALA A 177 -18.15 4.11 16.25
CA ALA A 177 -18.80 5.07 15.35
C ALA A 177 -18.50 6.54 15.68
N ASP A 178 -18.26 6.86 16.95
CA ASP A 178 -18.15 8.23 17.46
C ASP A 178 -16.71 8.77 17.53
N THR A 179 -15.67 7.99 17.16
CA THR A 179 -14.29 8.51 17.09
C THR A 179 -14.21 9.65 16.07
N GLU A 180 -13.76 10.82 16.51
CA GLU A 180 -13.54 11.97 15.62
C GLU A 180 -12.49 11.64 14.56
N ASN A 181 -12.84 11.91 13.30
CA ASN A 181 -11.89 11.79 12.20
C ASN A 181 -10.75 12.79 12.39
N GLU A 182 -9.52 12.28 12.34
CA GLU A 182 -8.35 13.14 12.26
C GLU A 182 -8.37 13.87 10.91
N VAL A 183 -8.36 15.20 10.95
CA VAL A 183 -8.37 16.06 9.76
C VAL A 183 -6.96 16.53 9.52
N MET A 184 -6.39 16.20 8.36
CA MET A 184 -5.07 16.70 7.99
C MET A 184 -5.21 18.12 7.42
N PRO A 185 -4.39 19.07 7.87
CA PRO A 185 -4.33 20.38 7.25
C PRO A 185 -4.04 20.28 5.75
N ALA A 186 -4.78 21.06 4.95
CA ALA A 186 -4.51 21.16 3.53
C ALA A 186 -3.19 21.90 3.29
N ALA A 187 -2.42 21.47 2.28
CA ALA A 187 -1.26 22.22 1.82
C ALA A 187 -1.71 23.55 1.19
N GLU A 188 -1.06 24.65 1.57
CA GLU A 188 -1.28 25.96 0.95
C GLU A 188 -0.58 26.02 -0.43
N PRO A 189 -1.28 26.43 -1.50
CA PRO A 189 -0.65 26.55 -2.82
C PRO A 189 0.57 27.48 -2.80
N GLY A 190 1.70 27.00 -3.32
CA GLY A 190 2.94 27.77 -3.42
C GLY A 190 3.77 27.84 -2.12
N VAL A 191 3.30 27.23 -1.03
CA VAL A 191 4.07 27.08 0.21
C VAL A 191 4.31 25.60 0.48
N VAL A 192 5.57 25.21 0.59
CA VAL A 192 5.94 23.84 0.97
C VAL A 192 5.70 23.68 2.46
N SER A 193 4.83 22.74 2.81
CA SER A 193 4.48 22.35 4.18
C SER A 193 4.68 20.85 4.36
N GLU A 194 4.48 20.36 5.58
CA GLU A 194 4.46 18.94 5.89
C GLU A 194 3.39 18.15 5.14
N TYR A 195 2.32 18.81 4.70
CA TYR A 195 1.20 18.20 4.00
C TYR A 195 1.34 18.32 2.48
N THR A 196 2.38 19.00 2.00
CA THR A 196 2.70 19.06 0.57
C THR A 196 3.16 17.68 0.09
N ARG A 197 2.63 17.23 -1.05
CA ARG A 197 3.02 15.94 -1.63
C ARG A 197 4.44 16.00 -2.18
N LEU A 198 5.11 14.87 -2.15
CA LEU A 198 6.46 14.77 -2.70
C LEU A 198 6.49 15.12 -4.19
N ARG A 199 5.47 14.76 -4.99
CA ARG A 199 5.36 15.16 -6.40
C ARG A 199 5.39 16.68 -6.63
N ASP A 200 5.00 17.48 -5.65
CA ASP A 200 5.05 18.95 -5.77
C ASP A 200 6.43 19.52 -5.39
N ILE A 201 7.35 18.66 -4.94
CA ILE A 201 8.69 19.01 -4.46
C ILE A 201 9.76 18.41 -5.38
N ILE A 202 9.71 17.10 -5.62
CA ILE A 202 10.83 16.31 -6.16
C ILE A 202 11.09 16.51 -7.66
N TYR A 203 10.15 17.10 -8.40
CA TYR A 203 10.32 17.42 -9.82
C TYR A 203 10.94 18.82 -10.05
N ASP A 204 11.12 19.62 -8.99
CA ASP A 204 11.96 20.82 -8.99
C ASP A 204 13.37 20.40 -8.56
N SER A 205 14.36 20.57 -9.45
CA SER A 205 15.73 20.10 -9.21
C SER A 205 16.42 20.80 -8.02
N GLY A 206 16.07 22.05 -7.75
CA GLY A 206 16.58 22.79 -6.60
C GLY A 206 16.01 22.25 -5.29
N LYS A 207 14.67 22.08 -5.24
CA LYS A 207 14.00 21.51 -4.07
C LYS A 207 14.36 20.05 -3.82
N LEU A 208 14.54 19.25 -4.87
CA LEU A 208 15.03 17.87 -4.78
C LEU A 208 16.42 17.82 -4.16
N ALA A 209 17.36 18.67 -4.61
CA ALA A 209 18.71 18.73 -4.05
C ALA A 209 18.69 19.12 -2.57
N VAL A 210 17.85 20.09 -2.19
CA VAL A 210 17.61 20.44 -0.78
C VAL A 210 17.10 19.20 -0.03
N LEU A 211 16.02 18.58 -0.49
CA LEU A 211 15.41 17.43 0.19
C LEU A 211 16.40 16.27 0.41
N LEU A 212 17.16 15.90 -0.62
CA LEU A 212 18.17 14.84 -0.54
C LEU A 212 19.31 15.16 0.44
N SER A 213 19.67 16.44 0.61
CA SER A 213 20.69 16.84 1.59
C SER A 213 20.27 16.63 3.05
N TYR A 214 18.95 16.60 3.32
CA TYR A 214 18.38 16.29 4.63
C TYR A 214 18.00 14.81 4.78
N LEU A 215 17.96 14.05 3.69
CA LEU A 215 17.54 12.64 3.65
C LEU A 215 18.64 11.73 3.06
N PRO A 216 19.79 11.56 3.74
CA PRO A 216 20.97 10.87 3.18
C PRO A 216 20.77 9.37 2.88
N GLY A 217 19.63 8.77 3.27
CA GLY A 217 19.27 7.38 2.97
C GLY A 217 18.32 7.21 1.78
N PHE A 218 17.82 8.30 1.20
CA PHE A 218 16.86 8.24 0.10
C PHE A 218 17.53 8.52 -1.25
N SER A 219 17.19 7.72 -2.25
CA SER A 219 17.53 8.01 -3.64
C SER A 219 16.41 8.81 -4.31
N GLU A 220 16.72 9.51 -5.40
CA GLU A 220 15.69 10.17 -6.22
C GLU A 220 14.64 9.18 -6.70
N ALA A 221 15.04 7.96 -7.10
CA ALA A 221 14.10 6.91 -7.51
C ALA A 221 13.14 6.53 -6.37
N ALA A 222 13.65 6.35 -5.14
CA ALA A 222 12.83 6.05 -3.98
C ALA A 222 11.81 7.17 -3.68
N LEU A 223 12.22 8.44 -3.80
CA LEU A 223 11.32 9.58 -3.60
C LEU A 223 10.26 9.67 -4.71
N ARG A 224 10.59 9.32 -5.94
CA ARG A 224 9.65 9.28 -7.08
C ARG A 224 8.64 8.13 -6.98
N ILE A 225 9.05 6.99 -6.42
CA ILE A 225 8.15 5.89 -6.07
C ILE A 225 7.15 6.37 -4.99
N ALA A 226 7.64 7.07 -3.98
CA ALA A 226 6.83 7.63 -2.90
C ALA A 226 6.10 8.93 -3.25
N ARG A 227 6.07 9.38 -4.51
CA ARG A 227 5.68 10.75 -4.89
C ARG A 227 4.29 11.20 -4.42
N ASP A 228 3.39 10.27 -4.14
CA ASP A 228 2.04 10.56 -3.69
C ASP A 228 1.91 10.81 -2.19
N VAL A 229 2.89 10.39 -1.40
CA VAL A 229 2.82 10.64 0.03
C VAL A 229 3.16 12.09 0.37
N PRO A 230 2.58 12.63 1.45
CA PRO A 230 2.95 13.93 1.97
C PRO A 230 4.36 13.90 2.59
N LEU A 231 5.04 15.06 2.58
CA LEU A 231 6.38 15.22 3.12
C LEU A 231 6.49 14.78 4.60
N HIS A 232 5.43 14.94 5.39
CA HIS A 232 5.41 14.50 6.78
C HIS A 232 5.71 13.01 6.95
N ALA A 233 5.31 12.17 5.99
CA ALA A 233 5.54 10.73 6.06
C ALA A 233 7.05 10.42 6.03
N LEU A 234 7.82 11.19 5.24
CA LEU A 234 9.28 11.13 5.26
C LEU A 234 9.85 11.68 6.58
N ILE A 235 9.36 12.85 7.02
CA ILE A 235 9.88 13.53 8.23
C ILE A 235 9.71 12.65 9.48
N LEU A 236 8.56 11.99 9.64
CA LEU A 236 8.30 11.10 10.78
C LEU A 236 9.25 9.90 10.82
N ASN A 237 9.75 9.46 9.66
CA ASN A 237 10.74 8.38 9.56
C ASN A 237 12.19 8.86 9.63
N MET A 238 12.43 10.16 9.73
CA MET A 238 13.78 10.68 9.93
C MET A 238 14.28 10.35 11.35
N PRO A 239 15.59 10.12 11.52
CA PRO A 239 16.24 10.09 12.82
C PRO A 239 15.88 11.32 13.68
N ALA A 240 15.85 11.18 15.01
CA ALA A 240 15.40 12.25 15.91
C ALA A 240 16.17 13.57 15.74
N ASP A 241 17.48 13.50 15.49
CA ASP A 241 18.36 14.65 15.20
C ASP A 241 18.02 15.37 13.89
N SER A 242 17.38 14.66 12.96
CA SER A 242 16.87 15.20 11.72
C SER A 242 15.45 15.78 11.87
N GLN A 243 14.64 15.29 12.81
CA GLN A 243 13.34 15.88 13.13
C GLN A 243 13.48 17.29 13.72
N ASP A 244 14.55 17.56 14.48
CA ASP A 244 14.87 18.89 14.98
C ASP A 244 15.15 19.90 13.84
N LYS A 245 15.62 19.40 12.69
CA LYS A 245 15.90 20.20 11.48
C LYS A 245 14.68 20.40 10.59
N LYS A 246 13.51 19.87 10.94
CA LYS A 246 12.26 20.04 10.17
C LYS A 246 11.97 21.50 9.81
N LYS A 247 12.13 22.42 10.76
CA LYS A 247 11.90 23.85 10.51
C LYS A 247 12.89 24.43 9.50
N GLU A 248 14.14 24.00 9.55
CA GLU A 248 15.20 24.40 8.61
C GLU A 248 14.93 23.84 7.22
N LEU A 249 14.53 22.57 7.12
CA LEU A 249 14.14 21.92 5.86
C LEU A 249 12.98 22.68 5.21
N LEU A 250 11.89 22.93 5.93
CA LEU A 250 10.74 23.65 5.39
C LEU A 250 11.12 25.09 4.99
N ALA A 251 11.97 25.76 5.76
CA ALA A 251 12.47 27.09 5.39
C ALA A 251 13.31 27.05 4.11
N ALA A 252 14.16 26.03 3.93
CA ALA A 252 15.00 25.86 2.75
C ALA A 252 14.19 25.48 1.50
N LEU A 253 13.12 24.69 1.64
CA LEU A 253 12.23 24.31 0.53
C LEU A 253 11.35 25.47 0.02
N ASN A 254 11.17 26.52 0.83
CA ASN A 254 10.40 27.72 0.50
C ASN A 254 11.26 28.91 0.04
N GLN A 255 12.59 28.74 -0.05
CA GLN A 255 13.51 29.73 -0.64
C GLN A 255 13.68 29.48 -2.14
#